data_AF-A0A9W7F9B3-F1
#
_entry.id   AF-A0A9W7F9B3-F1
#
_cell.length_a   1.000
_cell.length_b   1.000
_cell.length_c   1.000
_cell.angle_alpha   90.00
_cell.angle_beta   90.00
_cell.angle_gamma   90.00
#
_symmetry.space_group_name_H-M   'P 1'
#
loop_
_entity.id
_entity.type
_entity.pdbx_description
1 polymer ?
#
loop_
_entity_poly.entity_id
_entity_poly.type
_entity_poly.pdbx_seq_one_letter_code
_entity_poly.pdbx_strand_id
1 'polypeptide(L)'
;PKFLLTTTNHNRCRFNPNLYADGKVCLSLLGTWSGEPWSPSTSTLLQVLVSIHSLIMTDSPFYNEPGHSPGSDGPSSLRYNAQIRAATMRYAMRDAMRSSDSAFRDVDIICLDDDDDDDDVIAVDEPTTKPGKKKGSSSADAIEL
;
A
#
# COMPACT_ATOMS: atom_id res chain seq x y z
N PRO A 1 5.44 -19.93 -3.76
CA PRO A 1 5.58 -19.31 -5.11
C PRO A 1 6.54 -18.13 -5.02
N LYS A 2 7.23 -17.75 -6.11
CA LYS A 2 8.02 -16.50 -6.13
C LYS A 2 7.17 -15.38 -6.71
N PHE A 3 7.16 -14.23 -6.04
CA PHE A 3 6.42 -13.04 -6.45
C PHE A 3 7.36 -11.84 -6.39
N LEU A 4 7.42 -11.05 -7.46
CA LEU A 4 8.28 -9.88 -7.56
C LEU A 4 7.48 -8.70 -8.10
N LEU A 5 7.59 -7.55 -7.44
CA LEU A 5 7.10 -6.29 -7.98
C LEU A 5 8.11 -5.77 -9.01
N THR A 6 7.66 -5.57 -10.25
CA THR A 6 8.50 -5.05 -11.33
C THR A 6 8.46 -3.51 -11.43
N THR A 7 7.36 -2.90 -11.00
CA THR A 7 7.19 -1.44 -10.97
C THR A 7 7.95 -0.84 -9.79
N THR A 8 9.27 -0.66 -9.93
CA THR A 8 10.14 -0.15 -8.84
C THR A 8 11.02 1.03 -9.24
N ASN A 9 10.80 1.60 -10.43
CA ASN A 9 11.67 2.62 -11.03
C ASN A 9 13.15 2.20 -10.98
N HIS A 10 13.48 1.04 -11.57
CA HIS A 10 14.84 0.49 -11.59
C HIS A 10 15.45 0.36 -10.19
N ASN A 11 14.70 -0.22 -9.27
CA ASN A 11 15.08 -0.44 -7.89
C ASN A 11 15.35 0.82 -7.04
N ARG A 12 14.69 1.93 -7.37
CA ARG A 12 14.84 3.21 -6.64
C ARG A 12 13.62 3.59 -5.82
N CYS A 13 12.47 2.96 -6.05
CA CYS A 13 11.22 3.31 -5.38
C CYS A 13 10.74 2.15 -4.50
N ARG A 14 10.69 2.38 -3.17
CA ARG A 14 10.01 1.51 -2.20
C ARG A 14 8.59 2.05 -2.03
N PHE A 15 7.60 1.30 -2.52
CA PHE A 15 6.19 1.74 -2.55
C PHE A 15 5.46 1.55 -1.22
N ASN A 16 5.91 0.61 -0.41
CA ASN A 16 5.30 0.28 0.88
C ASN A 16 6.37 -0.36 1.78
N PRO A 17 6.22 -0.34 3.12
CA PRO A 17 7.08 -1.11 3.99
C PRO A 17 7.27 -2.59 3.58
N ASN A 18 6.22 -3.20 3.02
CA ASN A 18 6.20 -4.56 2.49
C ASN A 18 6.52 -4.68 0.98
N LEU A 19 6.72 -3.58 0.24
CA LEU A 19 7.05 -3.56 -1.18
C LEU A 19 8.40 -2.86 -1.40
N TYR A 20 9.46 -3.65 -1.43
CA TYR A 20 10.84 -3.18 -1.44
C TYR A 20 11.24 -2.65 -2.82
N ALA A 21 12.25 -1.78 -2.83
CA ALA A 21 12.76 -1.22 -4.07
C ALA A 21 13.32 -2.30 -5.00
N ASP A 22 13.96 -3.34 -4.47
CA ASP A 22 14.44 -4.48 -5.28
C ASP A 22 13.34 -5.41 -5.81
N GLY A 23 12.07 -5.09 -5.57
CA GLY A 23 10.92 -5.86 -6.00
C GLY A 23 10.49 -6.95 -5.02
N LYS A 24 11.18 -7.13 -3.88
CA LYS A 24 10.75 -8.09 -2.85
C LYS A 24 9.41 -7.66 -2.25
N VAL A 25 8.49 -8.63 -2.16
CA VAL A 25 7.19 -8.49 -1.50
C VAL A 25 7.21 -9.26 -0.18
N CYS A 26 6.84 -8.60 0.92
CA CYS A 26 6.74 -9.20 2.25
C CYS A 26 5.30 -9.65 2.52
N LEU A 27 5.07 -10.97 2.51
CA LEU A 27 3.80 -11.59 2.84
C LEU A 27 4.09 -12.98 3.44
N SER A 28 3.33 -13.38 4.47
CA SER A 28 3.51 -14.67 5.14
C SER A 28 3.33 -15.86 4.19
N LEU A 29 2.31 -15.79 3.32
CA LEU A 29 2.05 -16.75 2.24
C LEU A 29 3.20 -16.85 1.21
N LEU A 30 4.14 -15.90 1.19
CA LEU A 30 5.33 -15.94 0.35
C LEU A 30 6.59 -16.36 1.13
N GLY A 31 6.47 -16.60 2.44
CA GLY A 31 7.58 -16.94 3.33
C GLY A 31 8.53 -15.77 3.60
N THR A 32 8.12 -14.54 3.32
CA THR A 32 8.94 -13.33 3.42
C THR A 32 8.54 -12.43 4.58
N TRP A 33 7.52 -12.83 5.35
CA TRP A 33 7.03 -12.14 6.54
C TRP A 33 6.52 -13.15 7.57
N SER A 34 6.34 -12.73 8.83
CA SER A 34 5.75 -13.55 9.89
C SER A 34 4.23 -13.71 9.69
N GLY A 35 3.71 -14.92 9.92
CA GLY A 35 2.29 -15.26 9.82
C GLY A 35 2.10 -16.66 9.21
N GLU A 36 0.88 -16.99 8.80
CA GLU A 36 0.56 -18.27 8.14
C GLU A 36 1.37 -18.49 6.83
N PRO A 37 2.15 -19.58 6.71
CA PRO A 37 2.94 -19.86 5.52
C PRO A 37 2.12 -20.50 4.38
N TRP A 38 2.69 -20.51 3.17
CA TRP A 38 2.10 -21.20 2.01
C TRP A 38 1.82 -22.69 2.29
N SER A 39 0.58 -23.11 2.05
CA SER A 39 0.15 -24.52 2.06
C SER A 39 -0.14 -25.01 0.64
N PRO A 40 0.60 -26.00 0.10
CA PRO A 40 0.35 -26.53 -1.24
C PRO A 40 -1.04 -27.13 -1.45
N SER A 41 -1.73 -27.53 -0.38
CA SER A 41 -3.06 -28.17 -0.46
C SER A 41 -4.22 -27.17 -0.44
N THR A 42 -4.01 -25.95 0.06
CA THR A 42 -5.10 -25.00 0.34
C THR A 42 -4.84 -23.59 -0.17
N SER A 43 -3.59 -23.13 -0.18
CA SER A 43 -3.27 -21.77 -0.61
C SER A 43 -3.45 -21.60 -2.11
N THR A 44 -3.93 -20.43 -2.52
CA THR A 44 -4.17 -20.10 -3.93
C THR A 44 -3.43 -18.84 -4.35
N LEU A 45 -3.19 -18.68 -5.66
CA LEU A 45 -2.68 -17.42 -6.20
C LEU A 45 -3.65 -16.26 -5.93
N LEU A 46 -4.96 -16.52 -5.97
CA LEU A 46 -5.98 -15.52 -5.66
C LEU A 46 -5.83 -15.00 -4.23
N GLN A 47 -5.59 -15.89 -3.26
CA GLN A 47 -5.34 -15.50 -1.88
C GLN A 47 -4.14 -14.54 -1.79
N VAL A 48 -3.04 -14.83 -2.49
CA VAL A 48 -1.87 -13.92 -2.54
C VAL A 48 -2.25 -12.55 -3.11
N LEU A 49 -2.97 -12.50 -4.23
CA LEU A 49 -3.37 -11.24 -4.87
C LEU A 49 -4.31 -10.40 -3.97
N VAL A 50 -5.30 -11.06 -3.35
CA VAL A 50 -6.24 -10.41 -2.43
C VAL A 50 -5.52 -9.92 -1.17
N SER A 51 -4.61 -10.70 -0.59
CA SER A 51 -3.81 -10.25 0.56
C SER A 51 -2.94 -9.04 0.22
N ILE A 52 -2.30 -9.01 -0.95
CA ILE A 52 -1.53 -7.83 -1.39
C ILE A 52 -2.46 -6.60 -1.49
N HIS A 53 -3.62 -6.75 -2.13
CA HIS A 53 -4.57 -5.64 -2.27
C HIS A 53 -5.08 -5.15 -0.91
N SER A 54 -5.61 -6.04 -0.08
CA SER A 54 -6.31 -5.67 1.16
C SER A 54 -5.37 -5.23 2.29
N LEU A 55 -4.14 -5.75 2.33
CA LEU A 55 -3.27 -5.58 3.49
C LEU A 55 -2.04 -4.71 3.22
N ILE A 56 -1.60 -4.63 1.96
CA ILE A 56 -0.43 -3.85 1.57
C ILE A 56 -0.85 -2.53 0.93
N MET A 57 -1.88 -2.52 0.08
CA MET A 57 -2.35 -1.31 -0.62
C MET A 57 -3.38 -0.54 0.21
N THR A 58 -2.99 -0.12 1.41
CA THR A 58 -3.86 0.58 2.37
C THR A 58 -3.82 2.11 2.20
N ASP A 59 -4.76 2.82 2.83
CA ASP A 59 -4.82 4.30 2.81
C ASP A 59 -3.69 4.98 3.59
N SER A 60 -3.06 4.26 4.51
CA SER A 60 -1.96 4.77 5.35
C SER A 60 -0.84 3.73 5.44
N PRO A 61 -0.13 3.47 4.32
CA PRO A 61 0.88 2.42 4.21
C PRO A 61 2.09 2.62 5.14
N PHE A 62 2.27 3.83 5.68
CA PHE A 62 3.28 4.09 6.70
C PHE A 62 3.17 3.15 7.91
N TYR A 63 1.95 2.83 8.34
CA TYR A 63 1.69 1.98 9.50
C TYR A 63 1.91 0.48 9.25
N ASN A 64 2.22 0.08 8.02
CA ASN A 64 2.63 -1.30 7.74
C ASN A 64 4.05 -1.60 8.24
N GLU A 65 4.83 -0.57 8.59
CA GLU A 65 6.13 -0.74 9.23
C GLU A 65 5.95 -1.14 10.71
N PRO A 66 6.59 -2.22 11.18
CA PRO A 66 6.48 -2.63 12.58
C PRO A 66 6.88 -1.52 13.56
N GLY A 67 6.08 -1.36 14.62
CA GLY A 67 6.33 -0.36 15.67
C GLY A 67 5.69 1.01 15.41
N HIS A 68 5.06 1.21 14.25
CA HIS A 68 4.25 2.38 13.98
C HIS A 68 2.77 2.07 14.17
N SER A 69 2.06 2.93 14.91
CA SER A 69 0.63 2.78 15.17
C SER A 69 -0.13 4.04 14.77
N PRO A 70 -1.38 3.91 14.29
CA PRO A 70 -2.24 5.06 14.05
C PRO A 70 -2.34 5.97 15.28
N GLY A 71 -2.21 7.29 15.08
CA GLY A 71 -2.41 8.30 16.12
C GLY A 71 -1.14 8.98 16.66
N SER A 72 0.03 8.35 16.61
CA SER A 72 1.31 8.97 17.02
C SER A 72 2.04 9.66 15.87
N ASP A 73 1.94 9.11 14.67
CA ASP A 73 2.80 9.47 13.54
C ASP A 73 2.06 10.19 12.39
N GLY A 74 1.01 10.95 12.72
CA GLY A 74 0.14 11.60 11.72
C GLY A 74 0.89 12.38 10.64
N PRO A 75 1.77 13.33 10.99
CA PRO A 75 2.54 14.09 10.00
C PRO A 75 3.48 13.22 9.13
N SER A 76 4.09 12.19 9.72
CA SER A 76 4.96 11.26 8.99
C SER A 76 4.18 10.41 8.00
N SER A 77 3.00 9.92 8.40
CA SER A 77 2.09 9.17 7.53
C SER A 77 1.61 10.02 6.36
N LEU A 78 1.18 11.26 6.61
CA LEU A 78 0.76 12.19 5.54
C LEU A 78 1.88 12.47 4.53
N ARG A 79 3.11 12.70 5.02
CA ARG A 79 4.28 12.89 4.16
C ARG A 79 4.57 11.64 3.32
N TYR A 80 4.49 10.46 3.94
CA TYR A 80 4.69 9.18 3.26
C TYR A 80 3.64 8.98 2.15
N ASN A 81 2.37 9.23 2.44
CA ASN A 81 1.28 9.16 1.46
C ASN A 81 1.50 10.08 0.27
N ALA A 82 1.92 11.33 0.50
CA ALA A 82 2.23 12.26 -0.58
C ALA A 82 3.36 11.75 -1.49
N GLN A 83 4.40 11.14 -0.91
CA GLN A 83 5.50 10.54 -1.67
C GLN A 83 5.03 9.34 -2.51
N ILE A 84 4.26 8.43 -1.91
CA ILE A 84 3.74 7.26 -2.60
C ILE A 84 2.77 7.65 -3.71
N ARG A 85 1.85 8.59 -3.49
CA ARG A 85 0.95 9.11 -4.53
C ARG A 85 1.72 9.64 -5.72
N ALA A 86 2.72 10.49 -5.49
CA ALA A 86 3.55 11.03 -6.56
C ALA A 86 4.34 9.93 -7.31
N ALA A 87 4.81 8.91 -6.59
CA ALA A 87 5.48 7.76 -7.20
C ALA A 87 4.52 6.90 -8.03
N THR A 88 3.31 6.65 -7.55
CA THR A 88 2.26 5.90 -8.26
C THR A 88 1.91 6.59 -9.58
N MET A 89 1.61 7.90 -9.54
CA MET A 89 1.32 8.67 -10.76
C MET A 89 2.46 8.59 -11.80
N ARG A 90 3.71 8.69 -11.34
CA ARG A 90 4.87 8.69 -12.25
C ARG A 90 5.19 7.31 -12.81
N TYR A 91 5.29 6.31 -11.94
CA TYR A 91 5.85 5.01 -12.31
C TYR A 91 4.78 3.95 -12.58
N ALA A 92 3.72 3.91 -11.77
CA ALA A 92 2.66 2.91 -11.90
C ALA A 92 1.55 3.32 -12.87
N MET A 93 1.43 4.61 -13.20
CA MET A 93 0.49 5.11 -14.21
C MET A 93 1.21 5.59 -15.46
N ARG A 94 1.93 6.72 -15.41
CA ARG A 94 2.55 7.31 -16.61
C ARG A 94 3.53 6.36 -17.30
N ASP A 95 4.48 5.78 -16.56
CA ASP A 95 5.48 4.90 -17.16
C ASP A 95 4.87 3.55 -17.56
N ALA A 96 3.86 3.05 -16.83
CA ALA A 96 3.11 1.86 -17.20
C ALA A 96 2.35 2.04 -18.53
N MET A 97 1.65 3.16 -18.71
CA MET A 97 0.95 3.51 -19.97
C MET A 97 1.91 3.65 -21.14
N ARG A 98 3.14 4.11 -20.89
CA ARG A 98 4.18 4.24 -21.92
C ARG A 98 4.95 2.94 -22.16
N SER A 99 4.77 1.93 -21.30
CA SER A 99 5.48 0.67 -21.42
C SER A 99 4.98 -0.09 -22.65
N SER A 100 5.90 -0.73 -23.36
CA SER A 100 5.57 -1.60 -24.50
C SER A 100 5.30 -3.04 -24.06
N ASP A 101 5.02 -3.28 -22.78
CA ASP A 101 4.82 -4.64 -22.26
C ASP A 101 3.51 -5.21 -22.80
N SER A 102 3.62 -6.22 -23.65
CA SER A 102 2.47 -6.86 -24.29
C SER A 102 1.55 -7.57 -23.29
N ALA A 103 2.04 -7.92 -22.10
CA ALA A 103 1.26 -8.68 -21.12
C ALA A 103 0.05 -7.89 -20.58
N PHE A 104 0.09 -6.56 -20.62
CA PHE A 104 -0.96 -5.69 -20.10
C PHE A 104 -1.45 -4.66 -21.13
N ARG A 105 -1.13 -4.86 -22.42
CA ARG A 105 -1.44 -3.87 -23.46
C ARG A 105 -2.94 -3.67 -23.71
N ASP A 106 -3.73 -4.71 -23.48
CA ASP A 106 -5.19 -4.70 -23.65
C ASP A 106 -5.93 -4.42 -22.33
N VAL A 107 -5.20 -4.05 -21.27
CA VAL A 107 -5.78 -3.60 -20.01
C VAL A 107 -5.86 -2.08 -20.06
N ASP A 108 -7.05 -1.56 -20.28
CA ASP A 108 -7.29 -0.12 -20.21
C ASP A 108 -7.10 0.35 -18.76
N ILE A 109 -6.17 1.28 -18.56
CA ILE A 109 -6.17 2.09 -17.34
C ILE A 109 -7.34 3.06 -17.52
N ILE A 110 -8.47 2.72 -16.90
CA ILE A 110 -9.63 3.60 -16.84
C ILE A 110 -9.20 4.84 -16.07
N CYS A 111 -8.89 5.92 -16.79
CA CYS A 111 -8.98 7.25 -16.21
C CYS A 111 -10.46 7.44 -15.88
N LEU A 112 -10.78 7.55 -14.60
CA LEU A 112 -12.05 8.17 -14.24
C LEU A 112 -11.89 9.60 -14.75
N ASP A 113 -12.58 9.92 -15.84
CA ASP A 113 -12.83 11.31 -16.16
C ASP A 113 -13.66 11.82 -14.99
N ASP A 114 -13.02 12.57 -14.09
CA ASP A 114 -13.70 13.27 -13.01
C ASP A 114 -14.60 14.33 -13.66
N ASP A 115 -15.79 13.94 -14.10
CA ASP A 115 -16.90 14.82 -14.49
C ASP A 115 -17.62 15.41 -13.24
N ASP A 116 -16.93 15.50 -12.10
CA ASP A 116 -17.46 16.08 -10.86
C ASP A 116 -16.83 17.46 -10.62
N ASP A 117 -17.36 18.47 -11.32
CA ASP A 117 -17.32 19.87 -10.89
C ASP A 117 -18.10 20.02 -9.57
N ASP A 118 -17.54 19.60 -8.44
CA ASP A 118 -18.02 20.02 -7.12
C ASP A 118 -16.82 20.48 -6.26
N ASP A 119 -16.57 21.79 -6.33
CA ASP A 119 -15.74 22.56 -5.40
C ASP A 119 -16.30 22.46 -3.97
N ASP A 120 -16.03 21.37 -3.26
CA ASP A 120 -16.16 21.31 -1.79
C ASP A 120 -14.76 21.42 -1.16
N VAL A 121 -14.29 22.67 -1.08
CA VAL A 121 -13.14 23.07 -0.28
C VAL A 121 -13.48 22.87 1.19
N ILE A 122 -13.11 21.71 1.76
CA ILE A 122 -13.20 21.50 3.21
C ILE A 122 -12.20 22.42 3.90
N ALA A 123 -12.72 23.46 4.55
CA ALA A 123 -11.96 24.34 5.42
C ALA A 123 -11.25 23.55 6.53
N VAL A 124 -9.94 23.73 6.65
CA VAL A 124 -9.13 23.23 7.75
C VAL A 124 -9.40 24.09 8.99
N ASP A 125 -10.16 23.55 9.94
CA ASP A 125 -10.32 24.15 11.27
C ASP A 125 -9.12 23.79 12.18
N GLU A 126 -8.59 24.78 12.90
CA GLU A 126 -7.47 24.62 13.83
C GLU A 126 -7.81 23.73 15.05
N PRO A 127 -6.86 22.95 15.59
CA PRO A 127 -7.14 22.04 16.68
C PRO A 127 -7.14 22.73 18.06
N THR A 128 -8.31 22.84 18.69
CA THR A 128 -8.40 23.09 20.13
C THR A 128 -8.16 21.81 20.94
N THR A 129 -7.10 21.81 21.74
CA THR A 129 -6.67 20.74 22.66
C THR A 129 -7.67 20.37 23.76
N LYS A 130 -7.75 19.07 24.11
CA LYS A 130 -7.52 18.53 25.48
C LYS A 130 -7.47 16.97 25.50
N PRO A 131 -6.69 16.35 26.42
CA PRO A 131 -6.39 14.92 26.37
C PRO A 131 -7.39 14.08 27.20
N GLY A 132 -7.99 13.06 26.57
CA GLY A 132 -8.76 12.03 27.24
C GLY A 132 -8.00 10.71 27.27
N LYS A 133 -7.60 10.26 28.47
CA LYS A 133 -7.05 8.91 28.69
C LYS A 133 -8.08 7.84 28.33
N LYS A 134 -7.74 6.90 27.45
CA LYS A 134 -8.33 5.56 27.44
C LYS A 134 -7.24 4.49 27.31
N LYS A 135 -7.27 3.56 28.27
CA LYS A 135 -6.56 2.28 28.23
C LYS A 135 -7.23 1.39 27.18
N GLY A 136 -6.44 0.70 26.39
CA GLY A 136 -6.89 -0.39 25.53
C GLY A 136 -5.70 -1.22 25.10
N SER A 137 -5.61 -2.44 25.63
CA SER A 137 -4.76 -3.51 25.11
C SER A 137 -5.25 -3.92 23.71
N SER A 138 -4.35 -4.16 22.76
CA SER A 138 -4.46 -5.33 21.88
C SER A 138 -3.21 -5.48 21.01
N SER A 139 -2.92 -6.73 20.69
CA SER A 139 -1.84 -7.21 19.84
C SER A 139 -1.83 -6.60 18.44
N ALA A 140 -0.63 -6.35 17.93
CA ALA A 140 -0.39 -6.28 16.49
C ALA A 140 -0.19 -7.72 15.99
N ASP A 141 -1.28 -8.47 15.94
CA ASP A 141 -1.27 -9.79 15.34
C ASP A 141 -1.43 -9.64 13.83
N ALA A 142 -0.53 -10.32 13.13
CA ALA A 142 -0.54 -10.78 11.76
C ALA A 142 -1.30 -9.97 10.70
N ILE A 143 -0.60 -9.65 9.61
CA ILE A 143 -1.23 -9.33 8.33
C ILE A 143 -1.86 -10.63 7.80
N GLU A 144 -3.08 -10.95 8.24
CA GLU A 144 -3.83 -12.16 7.90
C GLU A 144 -5.24 -11.82 7.41
N LEU A 145 -5.74 -12.62 6.45
CA LEU A 145 -7.15 -12.74 6.05
C LEU A 145 -7.61 -14.14 6.40
#